data_AF-A0A1C6KPQ1-F1
#
_entry.id   AF-A0A1C6KPQ1-F1
#
_cell.length_a   1.000
_cell.length_b   1.000
_cell.length_c   1.000
_cell.angle_alpha   90.00
_cell.angle_beta   90.00
_cell.angle_gamma   90.00
#
_symmetry.space_group_name_H-M   'P 1'
#
loop_
_entity.id
_entity.type
_entity.pdbx_description
1 polymer ?
#
loop_
_entity_poly.entity_id
_entity_poly.type
_entity_poly.pdbx_seq_one_letter_code
_entity_poly.pdbx_strand_id
1 'polypeptide(L)'
;MKNKFKRYWSKGRQINPKVNLVRYADDFIITGASEELLRNEVLPLVKEFMHERGLELSDEKTVITNIHDGFDFLGCNIRKYGDKLLTKPSKQNVKSIMRKIRGTIKKFRTGKQSDLIKCLNPIIRGWVNFQKYNVSSVAFRYVDWQTFKALWRWCRRRHKNKPAAWIRDKYFHRIGNRSWTFSEKLTEDNYLALVYATDTNITRFTRIKAEANPYDEIWMEYFAERKNKSYSNFKFVYE
;
A
#
# COMPACT_ATOMS: atom_id res chain seq x y z
N MET A 1 -26.19 14.71 3.02
CA MET A 1 -26.13 13.27 3.39
C MET A 1 -26.42 12.98 4.86
N LYS A 2 -25.64 13.52 5.84
CA LYS A 2 -25.81 13.19 7.28
C LYS A 2 -27.21 13.42 7.87
N ASN A 3 -27.95 14.43 7.38
CA ASN A 3 -29.31 14.70 7.87
C ASN A 3 -30.42 13.86 7.20
N LYS A 4 -30.18 13.33 5.99
CA LYS A 4 -31.17 12.60 5.19
C LYS A 4 -31.18 11.09 5.48
N PHE A 5 -30.02 10.52 5.84
CA PHE A 5 -29.87 9.08 6.10
C PHE A 5 -29.65 8.77 7.60
N LYS A 6 -30.52 9.30 8.47
CA LYS A 6 -30.52 8.95 9.90
C LYS A 6 -31.17 7.59 10.12
N ARG A 7 -30.90 6.97 11.27
CA ARG A 7 -31.66 5.80 11.72
C ARG A 7 -33.14 6.18 11.84
N TYR A 8 -34.01 5.38 11.24
CA TYR A 8 -35.46 5.59 11.32
C TYR A 8 -36.16 4.27 11.61
N TRP A 9 -37.38 4.35 12.10
CA TRP A 9 -38.22 3.19 12.39
C TRP A 9 -39.20 2.98 11.24
N SER A 10 -39.31 1.74 10.76
CA SER A 10 -40.32 1.37 9.77
C SER A 10 -40.81 -0.05 10.06
N LYS A 11 -42.13 -0.25 10.05
CA LYS A 11 -42.79 -1.54 10.31
C LYS A 11 -42.25 -2.27 11.55
N GLY A 12 -42.05 -1.55 12.67
CA GLY A 12 -41.56 -2.11 13.94
C GLY A 12 -40.07 -2.48 13.96
N ARG A 13 -39.31 -2.21 12.90
CA ARG A 13 -37.87 -2.49 12.82
C ARG A 13 -37.08 -1.19 12.70
N GLN A 14 -35.98 -1.09 13.46
CA GLN A 14 -35.04 0.01 13.33
C GLN A 14 -34.19 -0.20 12.06
N ILE A 15 -34.33 0.69 11.09
CA ILE A 15 -33.56 0.67 9.84
C ILE A 15 -32.36 1.59 10.01
N ASN A 16 -31.17 1.06 9.71
CA ASN A 16 -29.94 1.83 9.63
C ASN A 16 -29.46 1.83 8.16
N PRO A 17 -29.58 2.95 7.45
CA PRO A 17 -29.16 3.06 6.05
C PRO A 17 -27.67 2.81 5.82
N LYS A 18 -26.83 2.90 6.88
CA LYS A 18 -25.37 2.72 6.86
C LYS A 18 -24.66 3.55 5.77
N VAL A 19 -25.19 4.73 5.48
CA VAL A 19 -24.62 5.64 4.49
C VAL A 19 -23.46 6.42 5.10
N ASN A 20 -22.24 6.10 4.66
CA ASN A 20 -21.03 6.80 5.07
C ASN A 20 -20.24 7.21 3.83
N LEU A 21 -19.67 8.41 3.85
CA LEU A 21 -18.77 8.92 2.82
C LEU A 21 -17.34 8.86 3.33
N VAL A 22 -16.46 8.22 2.55
CA VAL A 22 -15.01 8.25 2.74
C VAL A 22 -14.42 8.92 1.51
N ARG A 23 -13.73 10.06 1.66
CA ARG A 23 -13.19 10.84 0.55
C ARG A 23 -11.70 11.07 0.74
N TYR A 24 -10.94 11.01 -0.35
CA TYR A 24 -9.53 11.35 -0.45
C TYR A 24 -9.30 12.15 -1.73
N ALA A 25 -9.00 13.45 -1.61
CA ALA A 25 -8.96 14.38 -2.74
C ALA A 25 -10.25 14.25 -3.60
N ASP A 26 -10.14 13.79 -4.85
CA ASP A 26 -11.28 13.62 -5.76
C ASP A 26 -11.88 12.20 -5.72
N ASP A 27 -11.14 11.22 -5.19
CA ASP A 27 -11.60 9.84 -5.08
C ASP A 27 -12.45 9.67 -3.81
N PHE A 28 -13.61 9.03 -3.92
CA PHE A 28 -14.46 8.75 -2.76
C PHE A 28 -15.19 7.42 -2.86
N ILE A 29 -15.58 6.90 -1.69
CA ILE A 29 -16.41 5.71 -1.52
C ILE A 29 -17.63 6.12 -0.71
N ILE A 30 -18.79 5.63 -1.12
CA ILE A 30 -20.03 5.73 -0.35
C ILE A 30 -20.47 4.31 -0.01
N THR A 31 -20.65 4.04 1.29
CA THR A 31 -21.24 2.78 1.76
C THR A 31 -22.75 2.89 1.82
N GLY A 32 -23.46 1.77 1.74
CA GLY A 32 -24.91 1.71 1.93
C GLY A 32 -25.35 0.33 2.40
N ALA A 33 -26.57 0.24 2.92
CA ALA A 33 -27.15 -1.02 3.39
C ALA A 33 -27.54 -1.99 2.25
N SER A 34 -27.83 -1.46 1.06
CA SER A 34 -28.29 -2.23 -0.10
C SER A 34 -27.88 -1.55 -1.41
N GLU A 35 -27.77 -2.32 -2.49
CA GLU A 35 -27.51 -1.78 -3.84
C GLU A 35 -28.61 -0.81 -4.29
N GLU A 36 -29.88 -1.14 -4.08
CA GLU A 36 -31.02 -0.31 -4.47
C GLU A 36 -30.94 1.09 -3.87
N LEU A 37 -30.68 1.19 -2.56
CA LEU A 37 -30.47 2.46 -1.87
C LEU A 37 -29.31 3.27 -2.48
N LEU A 38 -28.19 2.62 -2.80
CA LEU A 38 -27.04 3.30 -3.42
C LEU A 38 -27.39 3.80 -4.83
N ARG A 39 -28.07 2.98 -5.62
CA ARG A 39 -28.39 3.27 -7.03
C ARG A 39 -29.50 4.28 -7.19
N ASN A 40 -30.58 4.14 -6.42
CA ASN A 40 -31.82 4.89 -6.62
C ASN A 40 -31.89 6.16 -5.77
N GLU A 41 -31.24 6.19 -4.60
CA GLU A 41 -31.29 7.36 -3.73
C GLU A 41 -29.95 8.10 -3.69
N VAL A 42 -28.85 7.38 -3.42
CA VAL A 42 -27.57 8.05 -3.15
C VAL A 42 -26.91 8.55 -4.44
N LEU A 43 -26.88 7.74 -5.50
CA LEU A 43 -26.23 8.12 -6.75
C LEU A 43 -26.86 9.37 -7.40
N PRO A 44 -28.20 9.51 -7.51
CA PRO A 44 -28.82 10.72 -8.03
C PRO A 44 -28.49 11.97 -7.19
N LEU A 45 -28.51 11.84 -5.86
CA LEU A 45 -28.14 12.94 -4.96
C LEU A 45 -26.70 13.40 -5.14
N VAL A 46 -25.77 12.48 -5.42
CA VAL A 46 -24.37 12.84 -5.71
C VAL A 46 -24.25 13.51 -7.07
N LYS A 47 -24.95 13.00 -8.10
CA LYS A 47 -24.95 13.59 -9.44
C LYS A 47 -25.47 15.03 -9.41
N GLU A 48 -26.60 15.28 -8.75
CA GLU A 48 -27.16 16.62 -8.56
C GLU A 48 -26.18 17.56 -7.84
N PHE A 49 -25.61 17.11 -6.71
CA PHE A 49 -24.64 17.88 -5.94
C PHE A 49 -23.37 18.25 -6.73
N MET A 50 -22.90 17.35 -7.60
CA MET A 50 -21.74 17.61 -8.47
C MET A 50 -22.09 18.53 -9.63
N HIS A 51 -23.27 18.35 -10.23
CA HIS A 51 -23.75 19.16 -11.35
C HIS A 51 -23.90 20.64 -10.96
N GLU A 52 -24.42 20.95 -9.78
CA GLU A 52 -24.46 22.32 -9.23
C GLU A 52 -23.08 23.01 -9.20
N ARG A 53 -22.00 22.23 -9.17
CA ARG A 53 -20.61 22.70 -9.09
C ARG A 53 -19.88 22.58 -10.43
N GLY A 54 -20.60 22.28 -11.51
CA GLY A 54 -20.05 22.10 -12.85
C GLY A 54 -19.19 20.85 -13.00
N LEU A 55 -19.42 19.82 -12.17
CA LEU A 55 -18.69 18.56 -12.24
C LEU A 55 -19.63 17.42 -12.61
N GLU A 56 -19.14 16.49 -13.42
CA GLU A 56 -19.86 15.28 -13.80
C GLU A 56 -19.17 14.02 -13.29
N LEU A 57 -19.96 13.02 -12.91
CA LEU A 57 -19.45 11.70 -12.58
C LEU A 57 -19.16 10.93 -13.87
N SER A 58 -17.96 10.37 -13.94
CA SER A 58 -17.61 9.40 -14.98
C SER A 58 -18.38 8.10 -14.73
N ASP A 59 -19.30 7.76 -15.63
CA ASP A 59 -20.07 6.51 -15.53
C ASP A 59 -19.15 5.28 -15.61
N GLU A 60 -18.03 5.35 -16.34
CA GLU A 60 -17.03 4.27 -16.42
C GLU A 60 -16.32 4.00 -15.09
N LYS A 61 -16.12 5.03 -14.26
CA LYS A 61 -15.42 4.90 -12.96
C LYS A 61 -16.38 4.58 -11.82
N THR A 62 -17.67 4.83 -12.00
CA THR A 62 -18.67 4.67 -10.94
C THR A 62 -19.14 3.22 -10.88
N VAL A 63 -18.61 2.45 -9.94
CA VAL A 63 -18.95 1.03 -9.77
C VAL A 63 -19.64 0.80 -8.43
N ILE A 64 -20.84 0.25 -8.45
CA ILE A 64 -21.52 -0.27 -7.26
C ILE A 64 -21.12 -1.74 -7.11
N THR A 65 -20.53 -2.10 -5.98
CA THR A 65 -20.04 -3.47 -5.72
C THR A 65 -20.39 -3.94 -4.32
N ASN A 66 -20.46 -5.26 -4.14
CA ASN A 66 -20.56 -5.84 -2.81
C ASN A 66 -19.18 -5.89 -2.14
N ILE A 67 -19.14 -5.61 -0.83
CA ILE A 67 -17.91 -5.68 -0.03
C ILE A 67 -17.27 -7.09 -0.03
N HIS A 68 -18.06 -8.14 -0.28
CA HIS A 68 -17.59 -9.52 -0.38
C HIS A 68 -16.87 -9.84 -1.70
N ASP A 69 -17.16 -9.10 -2.77
CA ASP A 69 -16.40 -9.16 -4.02
C ASP A 69 -15.14 -8.29 -3.93
N GLY A 70 -15.28 -7.17 -3.22
CA GLY A 70 -14.23 -6.21 -2.93
C GLY A 70 -13.98 -5.24 -4.07
N PHE A 71 -13.28 -4.16 -3.76
CA PHE A 71 -12.98 -3.09 -4.71
C PHE A 71 -11.62 -2.47 -4.43
N ASP A 72 -11.06 -1.79 -5.44
CA ASP A 72 -9.77 -1.11 -5.33
C ASP A 72 -9.98 0.37 -4.96
N PHE A 73 -9.26 0.85 -3.95
CA PHE A 73 -9.24 2.24 -3.52
C PHE A 73 -7.85 2.62 -3.03
N LEU A 74 -7.31 3.76 -3.49
CA LEU A 74 -5.97 4.26 -3.15
C LEU A 74 -4.87 3.18 -3.26
N GLY A 75 -4.93 2.34 -4.30
CA GLY A 75 -3.94 1.28 -4.54
C GLY A 75 -4.05 0.07 -3.60
N CYS A 76 -5.15 -0.05 -2.87
CA CYS A 76 -5.45 -1.17 -1.99
C CYS A 76 -6.76 -1.84 -2.42
N ASN A 77 -6.81 -3.17 -2.39
CA ASN A 77 -8.03 -3.94 -2.52
C ASN A 77 -8.65 -4.13 -1.14
N ILE A 78 -9.88 -3.63 -0.97
CA ILE A 78 -10.66 -3.74 0.25
C ILE A 78 -11.71 -4.82 0.03
N ARG A 79 -11.67 -5.88 0.84
CA ARG A 79 -12.60 -7.00 0.70
C ARG A 79 -12.92 -7.65 2.04
N LYS A 80 -14.19 -8.02 2.23
CA LYS A 80 -14.66 -8.76 3.42
C LYS A 80 -14.71 -10.26 3.12
N TYR A 81 -13.95 -11.03 3.88
CA TYR A 81 -13.87 -12.49 3.83
C TYR A 81 -14.56 -13.07 5.07
N GLY A 82 -15.76 -13.63 4.91
CA GLY A 82 -16.61 -13.98 6.06
C GLY A 82 -16.86 -12.74 6.91
N ASP A 83 -16.39 -12.75 8.16
CA ASP A 83 -16.49 -11.61 9.07
C ASP A 83 -15.27 -10.67 9.08
N LYS A 84 -14.18 -11.04 8.40
CA LYS A 84 -12.93 -10.27 8.44
C LYS A 84 -12.80 -9.34 7.24
N LEU A 85 -12.66 -8.04 7.51
CA LEU A 85 -12.27 -7.06 6.49
C LEU A 85 -10.75 -7.07 6.33
N LEU A 86 -10.27 -7.34 5.12
CA LEU A 86 -8.84 -7.31 4.80
C LEU A 86 -8.58 -6.26 3.72
N THR A 87 -7.62 -5.39 4.01
CA THR A 87 -7.06 -4.44 3.04
C THR A 87 -5.72 -4.99 2.56
N LYS A 88 -5.62 -5.31 1.27
CA LYS A 88 -4.42 -5.88 0.65
C LYS A 88 -3.91 -4.91 -0.43
N PRO A 89 -2.61 -4.90 -0.78
CA PRO A 89 -2.17 -4.16 -1.96
C PRO A 89 -2.92 -4.62 -3.21
N SER A 90 -3.42 -3.69 -4.03
CA SER A 90 -4.19 -4.07 -5.22
C SER A 90 -3.30 -4.73 -6.26
N LYS A 91 -3.87 -5.59 -7.11
CA LYS A 91 -3.12 -6.27 -8.18
C LYS A 91 -2.46 -5.24 -9.11
N GLN A 92 -3.15 -4.13 -9.40
CA GLN A 92 -2.62 -3.06 -10.24
C GLN A 92 -1.45 -2.33 -9.56
N ASN A 93 -1.55 -2.07 -8.26
CA ASN A 93 -0.47 -1.44 -7.48
C ASN A 93 0.80 -2.32 -7.50
N VAL A 94 0.65 -3.63 -7.23
CA VAL A 94 1.76 -4.60 -7.30
C VAL A 94 2.36 -4.69 -8.71
N LYS A 95 1.51 -4.72 -9.75
CA LYS A 95 1.98 -4.70 -11.15
C LYS A 95 2.77 -3.41 -11.46
N SER A 96 2.30 -2.26 -10.98
CA SER A 96 2.94 -0.97 -11.20
C SER A 96 4.34 -0.91 -10.59
N ILE A 97 4.51 -1.30 -9.32
CA ILE A 97 5.83 -1.33 -8.68
C ILE A 97 6.77 -2.32 -9.37
N MET A 98 6.26 -3.51 -9.75
CA MET A 98 7.06 -4.50 -10.47
C MET A 98 7.51 -4.00 -11.84
N ARG A 99 6.66 -3.22 -12.55
CA ARG A 99 7.03 -2.59 -13.81
C ARG A 99 8.15 -1.57 -13.60
N LYS A 100 8.08 -0.76 -12.54
CA LYS A 100 9.15 0.19 -12.18
C LYS A 100 10.46 -0.53 -11.90
N ILE A 101 10.45 -1.54 -11.02
CA ILE A 101 11.65 -2.33 -10.66
C ILE A 101 12.28 -2.98 -11.91
N ARG A 102 11.49 -3.70 -12.72
CA ARG A 102 11.99 -4.34 -13.94
C ARG A 102 12.49 -3.33 -14.96
N GLY A 103 11.81 -2.18 -15.07
CA GLY A 103 12.23 -1.06 -15.91
C GLY A 103 13.60 -0.52 -15.49
N THR A 104 13.80 -0.30 -14.19
CA THR A 104 15.09 0.12 -13.62
C THR A 104 16.18 -0.91 -13.92
N ILE A 105 15.96 -2.19 -13.64
CA ILE A 105 16.94 -3.25 -13.93
C ILE A 105 17.29 -3.30 -15.43
N LYS A 106 16.30 -3.11 -16.32
CA LYS A 106 16.50 -3.08 -17.77
C LYS A 106 17.36 -1.88 -18.21
N LYS A 107 17.12 -0.69 -17.63
CA LYS A 107 17.93 0.51 -17.91
C LYS A 107 19.39 0.31 -17.51
N PHE A 108 19.65 -0.33 -16.38
CA PHE A 108 21.00 -0.62 -15.89
C PHE A 108 21.63 -1.86 -16.54
N ARG A 109 21.42 -2.11 -17.85
CA ARG A 109 21.90 -3.34 -18.51
C ARG A 109 23.41 -3.54 -18.39
N THR A 110 24.20 -2.47 -18.51
CA THR A 110 25.67 -2.51 -18.40
C THR A 110 26.19 -1.81 -17.14
N GLY A 111 25.32 -1.16 -16.36
CA GLY A 111 25.68 -0.39 -15.18
C GLY A 111 26.32 -1.19 -14.05
N LYS A 112 26.90 -0.47 -13.08
CA LYS A 112 27.50 -1.06 -11.88
C LYS A 112 26.42 -1.61 -10.96
N GLN A 113 26.81 -2.58 -10.13
CA GLN A 113 25.90 -3.20 -9.16
C GLN A 113 25.42 -2.19 -8.11
N SER A 114 26.34 -1.40 -7.55
CA SER A 114 26.08 -0.32 -6.59
C SER A 114 25.06 0.67 -7.09
N ASP A 115 25.22 1.17 -8.32
CA ASP A 115 24.29 2.15 -8.89
C ASP A 115 22.88 1.56 -9.04
N LEU A 116 22.78 0.30 -9.47
CA LEU A 116 21.51 -0.40 -9.54
C LEU A 116 20.86 -0.53 -8.14
N ILE A 117 21.63 -0.87 -7.11
CA ILE A 117 21.12 -0.97 -5.73
C ILE A 117 20.66 0.41 -5.23
N LYS A 118 21.45 1.46 -5.46
CA LYS A 118 21.11 2.84 -5.09
C LYS A 118 19.82 3.32 -5.76
N CYS A 119 19.54 2.90 -7.00
CA CYS A 119 18.29 3.24 -7.67
C CYS A 119 17.09 2.38 -7.23
N LEU A 120 17.30 1.10 -6.91
CA LEU A 120 16.21 0.20 -6.50
C LEU A 120 15.74 0.46 -5.07
N ASN A 121 16.66 0.75 -4.16
CA ASN A 121 16.36 0.89 -2.73
C ASN A 121 15.30 1.97 -2.43
N PRO A 122 15.37 3.20 -2.98
CA PRO A 122 14.33 4.22 -2.78
C PRO A 122 12.96 3.80 -3.30
N ILE A 123 12.91 3.10 -4.45
CA ILE A 123 11.68 2.61 -5.06
C ILE A 123 10.99 1.58 -4.15
N ILE A 124 11.77 0.60 -3.65
CA ILE A 124 11.26 -0.45 -2.77
C ILE A 124 10.84 0.17 -1.43
N ARG A 125 11.70 1.00 -0.81
CA ARG A 125 11.40 1.67 0.47
C ARG A 125 10.13 2.50 0.41
N GLY A 126 9.97 3.32 -0.63
CA GLY A 126 8.77 4.16 -0.81
C GLY A 126 7.50 3.32 -0.90
N TRP A 127 7.53 2.24 -1.69
CA TRP A 127 6.39 1.35 -1.84
C TRP A 127 6.04 0.61 -0.54
N VAL A 128 7.05 0.10 0.16
CA VAL A 128 6.86 -0.66 1.40
C VAL A 128 6.35 0.24 2.53
N ASN A 129 6.85 1.47 2.64
CA ASN A 129 6.37 2.44 3.64
C ASN A 129 4.88 2.76 3.51
N PHE A 130 4.36 2.76 2.28
CA PHE A 130 2.93 2.90 2.04
C PHE A 130 2.17 1.62 2.40
N GLN A 131 2.70 0.45 2.00
CA GLN A 131 1.99 -0.82 2.13
C GLN A 131 2.14 -1.52 3.49
N LYS A 132 3.06 -1.08 4.38
CA LYS A 132 3.28 -1.70 5.68
C LYS A 132 2.09 -1.63 6.63
N TYR A 133 1.14 -0.73 6.38
CA TYR A 133 -0.09 -0.62 7.16
C TYR A 133 -1.20 -1.58 6.71
N ASN A 134 -1.03 -2.22 5.54
CA ASN A 134 -1.97 -3.16 4.96
C ASN A 134 -1.55 -4.61 5.21
N VAL A 135 -2.42 -5.56 4.84
CA VAL A 135 -2.13 -7.00 4.86
C VAL A 135 -1.24 -7.36 3.67
N SER A 136 0.04 -7.04 3.78
CA SER A 136 0.97 -6.98 2.63
C SER A 136 2.04 -8.06 2.59
N SER A 137 2.17 -8.91 3.62
CA SER A 137 3.28 -9.90 3.72
C SER A 137 3.38 -10.82 2.50
N VAL A 138 2.25 -11.28 1.95
CA VAL A 138 2.22 -12.10 0.73
C VAL A 138 2.70 -11.30 -0.49
N ALA A 139 2.27 -10.04 -0.61
CA ALA A 139 2.69 -9.16 -1.69
C ALA A 139 4.20 -8.83 -1.59
N PHE A 140 4.72 -8.60 -0.39
CA PHE A 140 6.15 -8.36 -0.14
C PHE A 140 7.00 -9.54 -0.60
N ARG A 141 6.64 -10.77 -0.18
CA ARG A 141 7.31 -11.99 -0.63
C ARG A 141 7.26 -12.16 -2.15
N TYR A 142 6.12 -11.86 -2.76
CA TYR A 142 5.99 -11.89 -4.22
C TYR A 142 6.92 -10.89 -4.91
N VAL A 143 6.94 -9.64 -4.45
CA VAL A 143 7.79 -8.58 -5.03
C VAL A 143 9.27 -8.94 -4.89
N ASP A 144 9.70 -9.40 -3.71
CA ASP A 144 11.09 -9.80 -3.46
C ASP A 144 11.49 -10.97 -4.37
N TRP A 145 10.65 -11.99 -4.49
CA TRP A 145 10.92 -13.15 -5.36
C TRP A 145 11.01 -12.74 -6.84
N GLN A 146 10.09 -11.90 -7.32
CA GLN A 146 10.13 -11.46 -8.71
C GLN A 146 11.32 -10.54 -8.99
N THR A 147 11.71 -9.72 -8.01
CA THR A 147 12.90 -8.86 -8.08
C THR A 147 14.16 -9.71 -8.13
N PHE A 148 14.28 -10.71 -7.26
CA PHE A 148 15.37 -11.69 -7.28
C PHE A 148 15.50 -12.36 -8.66
N LYS A 149 14.41 -12.87 -9.23
CA LYS A 149 14.46 -13.49 -10.57
C LYS A 149 14.94 -12.52 -11.66
N ALA A 150 14.53 -11.25 -11.59
CA ALA A 150 14.97 -10.23 -12.53
C ALA A 150 16.47 -9.92 -12.37
N LEU A 151 16.95 -9.78 -11.13
CA LEU A 151 18.36 -9.57 -10.81
C LEU A 151 19.22 -10.77 -11.19
N TRP A 152 18.76 -11.99 -10.93
CA TRP A 152 19.45 -13.22 -11.31
C TRP A 152 19.66 -13.30 -12.84
N ARG A 153 18.63 -12.99 -13.61
CA ARG A 153 18.72 -12.91 -15.08
C ARG A 153 19.70 -11.82 -15.52
N TRP A 154 19.68 -10.68 -14.84
CA TRP A 154 20.63 -9.59 -15.10
C TRP A 154 22.07 -10.04 -14.86
N CYS A 155 22.35 -10.75 -13.77
CA CYS A 155 23.68 -11.27 -13.44
C CYS A 155 24.14 -12.34 -14.46
N ARG A 156 23.30 -13.34 -14.74
CA ARG A 156 23.61 -14.42 -15.70
C ARG A 156 23.93 -13.90 -17.09
N ARG A 157 23.20 -12.88 -17.56
CA ARG A 157 23.46 -12.28 -18.88
C ARG A 157 24.84 -11.61 -18.95
N ARG A 158 25.33 -11.05 -17.85
CA ARG A 158 26.66 -10.40 -17.81
C ARG A 158 27.81 -11.41 -17.84
N HIS A 159 27.57 -12.63 -17.37
CA HIS A 159 28.59 -13.66 -17.22
C HIS A 159 28.16 -14.96 -17.86
N LYS A 160 27.97 -14.95 -19.19
CA LYS A 160 27.48 -16.11 -19.94
C LYS A 160 28.36 -17.36 -19.78
N ASN A 161 29.67 -17.16 -19.58
CA ASN A 161 30.65 -18.24 -19.54
C ASN A 161 31.04 -18.64 -18.10
N LYS A 162 30.40 -18.08 -17.06
CA LYS A 162 30.70 -18.40 -15.66
C LYS A 162 29.62 -19.30 -15.07
N PRO A 163 29.98 -20.25 -14.19
CA PRO A 163 29.01 -21.12 -13.55
C PRO A 163 28.10 -20.33 -12.60
N ALA A 164 26.91 -20.88 -12.33
CA ALA A 164 25.93 -20.24 -11.46
C ALA A 164 26.46 -19.99 -10.03
N ALA A 165 27.28 -20.90 -9.50
CA ALA A 165 27.92 -20.76 -8.19
C ALA A 165 28.81 -19.51 -8.12
N TRP A 166 29.66 -19.29 -9.14
CA TRP A 166 30.51 -18.10 -9.22
C TRP A 166 29.67 -16.80 -9.29
N ILE A 167 28.56 -16.82 -10.03
CA ILE A 167 27.65 -15.66 -10.12
C ILE A 167 26.99 -15.38 -8.76
N ARG A 168 26.55 -16.43 -8.06
CA ARG A 168 26.04 -16.31 -6.70
C ARG A 168 27.08 -15.65 -5.81
N ASP A 169 28.28 -16.21 -5.74
CA ASP A 169 29.33 -15.76 -4.81
C ASP A 169 29.80 -14.33 -5.11
N LYS A 170 29.73 -13.89 -6.38
CA LYS A 170 30.08 -12.53 -6.77
C LYS A 170 29.03 -11.48 -6.42
N TYR A 171 27.75 -11.79 -6.60
CA TYR A 171 26.66 -10.79 -6.54
C TYR A 171 25.80 -10.89 -5.29
N PHE A 172 25.83 -12.03 -4.62
CA PHE A 172 24.94 -12.36 -3.51
C PHE A 172 25.74 -12.79 -2.30
N HIS A 173 25.58 -12.07 -1.21
CA HIS A 173 26.30 -12.32 0.03
C HIS A 173 25.34 -12.72 1.15
N ARG A 174 25.90 -13.29 2.21
CA ARG A 174 25.19 -13.47 3.48
C ARG A 174 25.33 -12.19 4.29
N ILE A 175 24.20 -11.59 4.67
CA ILE A 175 24.17 -10.37 5.50
C ILE A 175 23.24 -10.64 6.68
N GLY A 176 23.81 -10.62 7.88
CA GLY A 176 23.14 -11.11 9.09
C GLY A 176 22.60 -12.53 8.90
N ASN A 177 21.30 -12.69 9.12
CA ASN A 177 20.62 -13.99 9.00
C ASN A 177 20.13 -14.31 7.58
N ARG A 178 20.22 -13.37 6.62
CA ARG A 178 19.78 -13.59 5.24
C ARG A 178 20.94 -14.00 4.34
N SER A 179 20.84 -15.20 3.78
CA SER A 179 21.62 -15.61 2.61
C SER A 179 20.99 -15.09 1.32
N TRP A 180 21.75 -15.04 0.23
CA TRP A 180 21.27 -14.61 -1.09
C TRP A 180 20.82 -13.15 -1.14
N THR A 181 21.49 -12.29 -0.37
CA THR A 181 21.28 -10.85 -0.40
C THR A 181 22.04 -10.24 -1.57
N PHE A 182 21.34 -9.60 -2.50
CA PHE A 182 21.99 -8.88 -3.61
C PHE A 182 22.74 -7.66 -3.06
N SER A 183 24.06 -7.70 -3.09
CA SER A 183 24.89 -6.68 -2.45
C SER A 183 26.27 -6.58 -3.07
N GLU A 184 26.86 -5.38 -3.00
CA GLU A 184 28.25 -5.13 -3.39
C GLU A 184 29.07 -4.84 -2.14
N LYS A 185 30.23 -5.51 -2.01
CA LYS A 185 31.18 -5.27 -0.92
C LYS A 185 31.84 -3.90 -1.12
N LEU A 186 31.76 -3.02 -0.12
CA LEU A 186 32.38 -1.69 -0.15
C LEU A 186 33.74 -1.69 0.56
N THR A 187 33.79 -2.26 1.77
CA THR A 187 35.00 -2.48 2.59
C THR A 187 34.97 -3.88 3.19
N GLU A 188 35.93 -4.27 4.03
CA GLU A 188 36.00 -5.62 4.60
C GLU A 188 34.70 -6.05 5.31
N ASP A 189 34.07 -5.13 6.05
CA ASP A 189 32.85 -5.40 6.84
C ASP A 189 31.58 -4.68 6.35
N ASN A 190 31.68 -3.85 5.30
CA ASN A 190 30.54 -3.06 4.83
C ASN A 190 30.03 -3.49 3.46
N TYR A 191 28.71 -3.65 3.35
CA TYR A 191 28.02 -4.06 2.13
C TYR A 191 26.94 -3.05 1.76
N LEU A 192 26.94 -2.61 0.51
CA LEU A 192 25.80 -1.94 -0.08
C LEU A 192 24.77 -2.99 -0.48
N ALA A 193 23.74 -3.20 0.34
CA ALA A 193 22.73 -4.23 0.15
C ALA A 193 21.42 -3.70 -0.44
N LEU A 194 20.74 -4.56 -1.21
CA LEU A 194 19.36 -4.35 -1.61
C LEU A 194 18.44 -4.45 -0.38
N VAL A 195 17.48 -3.54 -0.28
CA VAL A 195 16.39 -3.60 0.71
C VAL A 195 15.34 -4.61 0.24
N TYR A 196 14.90 -5.47 1.15
CA TYR A 196 13.83 -6.43 0.89
C TYR A 196 12.52 -5.97 1.53
N ALA A 197 11.42 -6.11 0.80
CA ALA A 197 10.10 -5.76 1.31
C ALA A 197 9.70 -6.65 2.50
N THR A 198 10.15 -7.91 2.50
CA THR A 198 9.91 -8.87 3.59
C THR A 198 10.57 -8.52 4.92
N ASP A 199 11.57 -7.63 4.94
CA ASP A 199 12.17 -7.14 6.19
C ASP A 199 11.28 -6.15 6.94
N THR A 200 10.28 -5.58 6.27
CA THR A 200 9.43 -4.60 6.90
C THR A 200 8.31 -5.27 7.67
N ASN A 201 8.30 -5.02 8.98
CA ASN A 201 7.23 -5.43 9.86
C ASN A 201 5.92 -4.71 9.49
N ILE A 202 4.83 -5.48 9.47
CA ILE A 202 3.50 -4.93 9.26
C ILE A 202 3.08 -4.16 10.53
N THR A 203 2.79 -2.88 10.36
CA THR A 203 2.34 -2.01 11.46
C THR A 203 0.82 -1.89 11.42
N ARG A 204 0.15 -2.16 12.53
CA ARG A 204 -1.30 -1.97 12.63
C ARG A 204 -1.62 -0.53 13.02
N PHE A 205 -2.52 0.11 12.28
CA PHE A 205 -2.94 1.47 12.60
C PHE A 205 -3.96 1.48 13.74
N THR A 206 -3.70 2.26 14.77
CA THR A 206 -4.67 2.54 15.82
C THR A 206 -5.66 3.58 15.32
N ARG A 207 -6.94 3.22 15.19
CA ARG A 207 -8.00 4.13 14.73
C ARG A 207 -7.99 5.45 15.53
N ILE A 208 -8.20 6.58 14.84
CA ILE A 208 -8.38 7.87 15.51
C ILE A 208 -9.80 7.94 16.09
N LYS A 209 -9.96 8.42 17.32
CA LYS A 209 -11.27 8.68 17.92
C LYS A 209 -12.06 9.65 17.03
N ALA A 210 -13.29 9.30 16.70
CA ALA A 210 -14.06 10.05 15.70
C ALA A 210 -14.41 11.47 16.16
N GLU A 211 -14.50 11.67 17.48
CA GLU A 211 -14.76 12.95 18.13
C GLU A 211 -13.51 13.82 18.24
N ALA A 212 -12.31 13.28 17.96
CA ALA A 212 -11.07 14.00 18.15
C ALA A 212 -10.84 15.06 17.06
N ASN A 213 -10.79 16.32 17.50
CA ASN A 213 -10.50 17.48 16.65
C ASN A 213 -9.06 17.97 16.92
N PRO A 214 -8.15 17.98 15.92
CA PRO A 214 -6.78 18.45 16.10
C PRO A 214 -6.64 19.91 16.56
N TYR A 215 -7.68 20.72 16.37
CA TYR A 215 -7.70 22.15 16.69
C TYR A 215 -8.40 22.46 18.01
N ASP A 216 -8.85 21.45 18.74
CA ASP A 216 -9.55 21.61 20.03
C ASP A 216 -8.60 21.23 21.17
N GLU A 217 -8.53 22.08 22.19
CA GLU A 217 -7.55 21.98 23.28
C GLU A 217 -7.66 20.67 24.05
N ILE A 218 -8.90 20.16 24.19
CA ILE A 218 -9.22 18.89 24.88
C ILE A 218 -8.49 17.69 24.23
N TRP A 219 -8.19 17.77 22.94
CA TRP A 219 -7.56 16.70 22.18
C TRP A 219 -6.06 16.88 21.96
N MET A 220 -5.46 17.99 22.41
CA MET A 220 -4.04 18.26 22.18
C MET A 220 -3.14 17.16 22.76
N GLU A 221 -3.38 16.73 23.99
CA GLU A 221 -2.60 15.66 24.64
C GLU A 221 -2.74 14.33 23.89
N TYR A 222 -3.96 13.98 23.46
CA TYR A 222 -4.22 12.80 22.64
C TYR A 222 -3.44 12.81 21.32
N PHE A 223 -3.35 13.96 20.63
CA PHE A 223 -2.56 14.08 19.41
C PHE A 223 -1.06 14.12 19.68
N ALA A 224 -0.61 14.71 20.78
CA ALA A 224 0.79 14.74 21.21
C ALA A 224 1.32 13.32 21.50
N GLU A 225 0.58 12.51 22.27
CA GLU A 225 0.94 11.11 22.53
C GLU A 225 1.04 10.27 21.24
N ARG A 226 0.11 10.49 20.31
CA ARG A 226 0.10 9.79 19.02
C ARG A 226 1.25 10.21 18.12
N LYS A 227 1.63 11.49 18.16
CA LYS A 227 2.82 12.00 17.47
C LYS A 227 4.07 11.31 18.02
N ASN A 228 4.22 11.24 19.35
CA ASN A 228 5.34 10.56 20.00
C ASN A 228 5.41 9.06 19.68
N LYS A 229 4.27 8.35 19.63
CA LYS A 229 4.20 6.94 19.18
C LYS A 229 4.59 6.74 17.70
N SER A 230 4.42 7.75 16.85
CA SER A 230 4.87 7.71 15.45
C SER A 230 6.39 7.88 15.31
N TYR A 231 7.03 8.63 16.22
CA TYR A 231 8.48 8.86 16.25
C TYR A 231 9.26 7.80 17.03
N SER A 232 8.66 7.12 18.00
CA SER A 232 9.32 6.05 18.78
C SER A 232 9.67 4.80 17.95
N ASN A 233 9.20 4.69 16.70
CA ASN A 233 9.60 3.66 15.74
C ASN A 233 10.79 4.08 14.86
N PHE A 234 11.32 5.29 15.03
CA PHE A 234 12.59 5.74 14.47
C PHE A 234 13.63 5.80 15.59
N LYS A 235 14.33 4.68 15.83
CA LYS A 235 15.54 4.71 16.66
C LYS A 235 16.63 5.43 15.87
N PHE A 236 16.93 6.67 16.24
CA PHE A 236 18.23 7.26 15.94
C PHE A 236 19.17 6.81 17.05
N VAL A 237 20.15 5.98 16.69
CA VAL A 237 21.28 5.61 17.54
C VAL A 237 22.44 6.49 17.11
N TYR A 238 23.08 7.17 18.05
CA TYR A 238 24.38 7.81 17.88
C TYR A 238 25.26 7.36 19.05
N GLU A 239 26.59 7.28 18.82
CA GLU A 239 27.60 7.03 19.87
C GLU A 239 27.79 8.25 20.78
#